data_AF-A0A9X6MGK3-F1
#
_entry.id   AF-A0A9X6MGK3-F1
#
_cell.length_a   1.000
_cell.length_b   1.000
_cell.length_c   1.000
_cell.angle_alpha   90.00
_cell.angle_beta   90.00
_cell.angle_gamma   90.00
#
_symmetry.space_group_name_H-M   'P 1'
#
loop_
_entity.id
_entity.type
_entity.pdbx_description
1 polymer ?
#
loop_
_entity_poly.entity_id
_entity_poly.type
_entity_poly.pdbx_seq_one_letter_code
_entity_poly.pdbx_strand_id
1 'polypeptide(L)'
;MDELTHRRFEDYNFPEETTQMFAEILAADSLLASVLLFITKTVQLNKQENIEITGVTVNQITNEVIVKKPVKHTVKNKRIYFEKKEAPIDRKHAERLLQNLLKMSLCYYSNPSGRTYFYYPTIRGIQVLQRAIEIKNQVNNKEEN
;
A
#
# COMPACT_ATOMS: atom_id res chain seq x y z
N MET A 1 -2.17 2.78 13.44
CA MET A 1 -1.38 3.70 14.28
C MET A 1 -1.76 5.13 13.95
N ASP A 2 -2.15 5.93 14.94
CA ASP A 2 -2.33 7.37 14.76
C ASP A 2 -0.98 8.12 14.82
N GLU A 3 -1.00 9.41 14.48
CA GLU A 3 0.19 10.26 14.50
C GLU A 3 0.84 10.34 15.89
N LEU A 4 0.05 10.46 16.96
CA LEU A 4 0.58 10.57 18.32
C LEU A 4 1.37 9.31 18.72
N THR A 5 0.84 8.14 18.40
CA THR A 5 1.52 6.86 18.63
C THR A 5 2.75 6.73 17.76
N HIS A 6 2.69 7.16 16.49
CA HIS A 6 3.84 7.13 15.59
C HIS A 6 5.01 7.95 16.13
N ARG A 7 4.76 9.20 16.56
CA ARG A 7 5.80 10.10 17.09
C ARG A 7 6.60 9.50 18.24
N ARG A 8 5.99 8.66 19.09
CA ARG A 8 6.68 7.98 20.20
C ARG A 8 7.74 6.98 19.75
N PHE A 9 7.66 6.52 18.50
CA PHE A 9 8.53 5.49 17.94
C PHE A 9 9.01 5.88 16.54
N GLU A 10 9.14 7.18 16.24
CA GLU A 10 9.40 7.63 14.87
C GLU A 10 10.76 7.16 14.34
N ASP A 11 11.77 7.10 15.22
CA ASP A 11 13.13 6.67 14.90
C ASP A 11 13.37 5.16 15.06
N TYR A 12 12.36 4.41 15.50
CA TYR A 12 12.53 2.98 15.79
C TYR A 12 12.42 2.12 14.52
N ASN A 13 13.49 1.45 14.15
CA ASN A 13 13.50 0.42 13.10
C ASN A 13 13.10 -0.94 13.65
N PHE A 14 12.52 -1.78 12.80
CA PHE A 14 12.26 -3.16 13.21
C PHE A 14 13.58 -3.95 13.26
N PRO A 15 13.69 -4.92 14.20
CA PRO A 15 14.71 -5.95 14.13
C PRO A 15 14.66 -6.70 12.80
N GLU A 16 15.77 -7.32 12.43
CA GLU A 16 15.95 -7.98 11.13
C GLU A 16 14.90 -9.09 10.90
N GLU A 17 14.64 -9.92 11.91
CA GLU A 17 13.69 -11.02 11.84
C GLU A 17 12.25 -10.52 11.65
N THR A 18 11.91 -9.41 12.31
CA THR A 18 10.58 -8.78 12.18
C THR A 18 10.43 -8.13 10.81
N THR A 19 11.50 -7.49 10.33
CA THR A 19 11.55 -6.90 8.98
C THR A 19 11.34 -7.97 7.93
N GLN A 20 12.06 -9.09 8.04
CA GLN A 20 11.96 -10.22 7.13
C GLN A 20 10.55 -10.82 7.13
N MET A 21 9.98 -11.10 8.30
CA MET A 21 8.63 -11.66 8.42
C MET A 21 7.58 -10.75 7.76
N PHE A 22 7.59 -9.44 8.05
CA PHE A 22 6.63 -8.53 7.42
C PHE A 22 6.89 -8.32 5.93
N ALA A 23 8.15 -8.39 5.48
CA ALA A 23 8.48 -8.29 4.07
C ALA A 23 7.97 -9.49 3.28
N GLU A 24 8.04 -10.70 3.83
CA GLU A 24 7.46 -11.91 3.21
C GLU A 24 5.93 -11.81 3.11
N ILE A 25 5.26 -11.36 4.18
CA ILE A 25 3.82 -11.12 4.18
C ILE A 25 3.45 -10.09 3.10
N LEU A 26 4.21 -8.99 3.01
CA LEU A 26 3.98 -7.93 2.04
C LEU A 26 4.29 -8.42 0.61
N ALA A 27 5.32 -9.23 0.41
CA ALA A 27 5.67 -9.78 -0.89
C ALA A 27 4.57 -10.72 -1.42
N ALA A 28 3.97 -11.51 -0.54
CA ALA A 28 2.86 -12.41 -0.87
C ALA A 28 1.55 -11.68 -1.22
N ASP A 29 1.28 -10.53 -0.58
CA ASP A 29 0.10 -9.70 -0.89
C ASP A 29 0.48 -8.52 -1.81
N SER A 30 0.37 -8.75 -3.11
CA SER A 30 0.68 -7.72 -4.13
C SER A 30 -0.14 -6.44 -3.98
N LEU A 31 -1.36 -6.52 -3.45
CA LEU A 31 -2.22 -5.36 -3.24
C LEU A 31 -1.77 -4.52 -2.06
N LEU A 32 -1.48 -5.18 -0.94
CA LEU A 32 -0.94 -4.53 0.24
C LEU A 32 0.39 -3.84 -0.08
N ALA A 33 1.26 -4.50 -0.85
CA ALA A 33 2.52 -3.93 -1.34
C ALA A 33 2.28 -2.70 -2.23
N SER A 34 1.35 -2.77 -3.18
CA SER A 34 1.02 -1.66 -4.07
C SER A 34 0.50 -0.44 -3.31
N VAL A 35 -0.34 -0.63 -2.29
CA VAL A 35 -0.83 0.48 -1.45
C VAL A 35 0.31 1.13 -0.67
N LEU A 36 1.18 0.35 -0.02
CA LEU A 36 2.31 0.91 0.73
C LEU A 36 3.32 1.62 -0.19
N LEU A 37 3.60 1.03 -1.36
CA LEU A 37 4.46 1.63 -2.38
C LEU A 37 3.88 2.95 -2.90
N PHE A 38 2.58 3.00 -3.17
CA PHE A 38 1.90 4.21 -3.60
C PHE A 38 2.00 5.32 -2.54
N ILE A 39 1.66 5.01 -1.28
CA ILE A 39 1.78 5.96 -0.16
C ILE A 39 3.21 6.50 -0.07
N THR A 40 4.21 5.63 -0.17
CA THR A 40 5.62 6.00 -0.03
C THR A 40 6.08 6.91 -1.17
N LYS A 41 5.79 6.53 -2.42
CA LYS A 41 6.15 7.31 -3.60
C LYS A 41 5.47 8.67 -3.62
N THR A 42 4.17 8.72 -3.37
CA THR A 42 3.42 9.97 -3.38
C THR A 42 3.90 10.93 -2.28
N VAL A 43 4.14 10.44 -1.06
CA VAL A 43 4.69 11.29 0.01
C VAL A 43 6.07 11.82 -0.35
N GLN A 44 6.93 10.99 -0.96
CA GLN A 44 8.26 11.42 -1.40
C GLN A 44 8.19 12.48 -2.52
N LEU A 45 7.35 12.27 -3.53
CA LEU A 45 7.14 13.21 -4.62
C LEU A 45 6.58 14.54 -4.09
N ASN A 46 5.54 14.49 -3.25
CA ASN A 46 4.95 15.68 -2.65
C ASN A 46 5.96 16.50 -1.83
N LYS A 47 6.88 15.82 -1.11
CA LYS A 47 7.99 16.48 -0.41
C LYS A 47 8.97 17.16 -1.38
N GLN A 48 9.33 16.49 -2.48
CA GLN A 48 10.22 17.05 -3.50
C GLN A 48 9.59 18.27 -4.21
N GLU A 49 8.27 18.27 -4.38
CA GLU A 49 7.50 19.35 -5.00
C GLU A 49 7.10 20.47 -4.01
N ASN A 50 7.52 20.38 -2.73
CA ASN A 50 7.16 21.33 -1.66
C ASN A 50 5.65 21.52 -1.47
N ILE A 51 4.87 20.44 -1.63
CA ILE A 51 3.43 20.44 -1.36
C ILE A 51 3.22 20.50 0.17
N GLU A 52 2.35 21.40 0.62
CA GLU A 52 2.06 21.61 2.05
C GLU A 52 1.56 20.33 2.75
N ILE A 53 0.61 19.63 2.12
CA ILE A 53 0.07 18.37 2.63
C ILE A 53 0.64 17.22 1.82
N THR A 54 1.64 16.54 2.38
CA THR A 54 2.36 15.49 1.65
C THR A 54 1.68 14.12 1.72
N GLY A 55 0.79 13.91 2.69
CA GLY A 55 0.13 12.62 2.91
C GLY A 55 -0.91 12.26 1.85
N VAL A 56 -1.30 10.98 1.85
CA VAL A 56 -2.21 10.42 0.85
C VAL A 56 -3.58 10.15 1.46
N THR A 57 -4.65 10.41 0.72
CA THR A 57 -6.02 10.10 1.13
C THR A 57 -6.47 8.74 0.60
N VAL A 58 -7.47 8.14 1.25
CA VAL A 58 -8.10 6.90 0.73
C VAL A 58 -8.66 7.08 -0.68
N ASN A 59 -9.15 8.28 -1.03
CA ASN A 59 -9.68 8.55 -2.37
C ASN A 59 -8.57 8.50 -3.43
N GLN A 60 -7.39 9.03 -3.13
CA GLN A 60 -6.23 8.91 -4.02
C GLN A 60 -5.84 7.43 -4.20
N ILE A 61 -5.82 6.65 -3.12
CA ILE A 61 -5.54 5.21 -3.18
C ILE A 61 -6.55 4.48 -4.06
N THR A 62 -7.85 4.76 -3.91
CA THR A 62 -8.90 4.11 -4.71
C THR A 62 -8.88 4.51 -6.17
N ASN A 63 -8.27 5.63 -6.54
CA ASN A 63 -8.19 6.08 -7.93
C ASN A 63 -6.95 5.53 -8.64
N GLU A 64 -5.82 5.46 -7.93
CA GLU A 64 -4.51 5.17 -8.52
C GLU A 64 -4.07 3.71 -8.36
N VAL A 65 -4.57 2.99 -7.35
CA VAL A 65 -4.21 1.58 -7.14
C VAL A 65 -5.13 0.68 -7.97
N ILE A 66 -4.59 0.20 -9.09
CA ILE A 66 -5.30 -0.62 -10.08
C ILE A 66 -5.07 -2.12 -9.83
N VAL A 67 -6.12 -2.91 -10.00
CA VAL A 67 -6.10 -4.38 -9.93
C VAL A 67 -6.69 -5.02 -11.17
N LYS A 68 -6.15 -6.18 -11.54
CA LYS A 68 -6.77 -7.05 -12.55
C LYS A 68 -7.90 -7.83 -11.89
N LYS A 69 -9.15 -7.48 -12.19
CA LYS A 69 -10.35 -8.17 -11.73
C LYS A 69 -11.03 -8.89 -12.90
N PRO A 70 -11.53 -10.13 -12.72
CA PRO A 70 -12.40 -10.75 -13.73
C PRO A 70 -13.74 -10.02 -13.74
N VAL A 71 -14.04 -9.33 -14.82
CA VAL A 71 -15.32 -8.64 -15.04
C VAL A 71 -16.23 -9.54 -15.86
N LYS A 72 -17.44 -9.76 -15.34
CA LYS A 72 -18.47 -10.55 -16.00
C LYS A 72 -19.09 -9.72 -17.12
N HIS A 73 -18.86 -10.12 -18.35
CA HIS A 73 -19.56 -9.58 -19.51
C HIS A 73 -20.72 -10.50 -19.89
N THR A 74 -21.91 -9.92 -20.07
CA THR A 74 -23.10 -10.63 -20.57
C THR A 74 -23.39 -10.13 -21.97
N VAL A 75 -23.28 -11.02 -22.96
CA VAL A 75 -23.58 -10.67 -24.36
C VAL A 75 -25.08 -10.81 -24.63
N LYS A 76 -25.62 -10.00 -25.58
CA LYS A 76 -26.91 -10.25 -26.23
C LYS A 76 -26.88 -11.70 -26.76
N ASN A 77 -27.54 -12.63 -26.06
CA ASN A 77 -27.60 -14.11 -26.22
C ASN A 77 -27.22 -14.92 -24.95
N LYS A 78 -27.18 -14.31 -23.76
CA LYS A 78 -27.01 -14.99 -22.45
C LYS A 78 -25.68 -15.74 -22.26
N ARG A 79 -24.71 -15.60 -23.15
CA ARG A 79 -23.35 -16.12 -22.93
C ARG A 79 -22.60 -15.19 -21.96
N ILE A 80 -22.11 -15.78 -20.88
CA ILE A 80 -21.31 -15.11 -19.86
C ILE A 80 -19.84 -15.42 -20.16
N TYR A 81 -19.01 -14.38 -20.29
CA TYR A 81 -17.55 -14.55 -20.28
C TYR A 81 -16.92 -13.60 -19.26
N PHE A 82 -15.77 -14.00 -18.73
CA PHE A 82 -15.00 -13.20 -17.76
C PHE A 82 -13.79 -12.63 -18.47
N GLU A 83 -13.68 -11.30 -18.49
CA GLU A 83 -12.51 -10.59 -19.02
C GLU A 83 -11.72 -10.03 -17.85
N LYS A 84 -10.40 -10.24 -17.82
CA LYS A 84 -9.53 -9.60 -16.82
C LYS A 84 -9.38 -8.13 -17.20
N LYS A 85 -10.14 -7.25 -16.54
CA LYS A 85 -9.98 -5.80 -16.70
C LYS A 85 -9.23 -5.19 -15.54
N GLU A 86 -8.41 -4.22 -15.87
CA GLU A 86 -7.79 -3.31 -14.93
C GLU A 86 -8.86 -2.36 -14.41
N ALA A 87 -9.07 -2.38 -13.10
CA ALA A 87 -10.03 -1.53 -12.42
C ALA A 87 -9.43 -1.04 -11.10
N PRO A 88 -9.78 0.16 -10.65
CA PRO A 88 -9.33 0.64 -9.35
C PRO A 88 -9.87 -0.23 -8.20
N ILE A 89 -9.19 -0.23 -7.06
CA ILE A 89 -9.71 -0.89 -5.86
C ILE A 89 -10.91 -0.12 -5.29
N ASP A 90 -11.89 -0.85 -4.78
CA ASP A 90 -13.01 -0.23 -4.09
C ASP A 90 -12.58 0.32 -2.72
N ARG A 91 -13.33 1.31 -2.24
CA ARG A 91 -13.04 2.02 -1.00
C ARG A 91 -12.94 1.10 0.21
N LYS A 92 -13.86 0.16 0.37
CA LYS A 92 -13.88 -0.77 1.51
C LYS A 92 -12.63 -1.65 1.52
N HIS A 93 -12.17 -2.07 0.33
CA HIS A 93 -10.93 -2.82 0.21
C HIS A 93 -9.71 -1.96 0.52
N ALA A 94 -9.64 -0.72 0.01
CA ALA A 94 -8.57 0.22 0.34
C ALA A 94 -8.47 0.48 1.85
N GLU A 95 -9.60 0.73 2.50
CA GLU A 95 -9.68 0.92 3.96
C GLU A 95 -9.18 -0.32 4.71
N ARG A 96 -9.54 -1.54 4.26
CA ARG A 96 -9.04 -2.78 4.86
C ARG A 96 -7.52 -2.92 4.74
N LEU A 97 -6.96 -2.64 3.56
CA LEU A 97 -5.52 -2.68 3.33
C LEU A 97 -4.79 -1.65 4.20
N LEU A 98 -5.31 -0.43 4.30
CA LEU A 98 -4.81 0.60 5.20
C LEU A 98 -4.86 0.15 6.66
N GLN A 99 -5.96 -0.45 7.12
CA GLN A 99 -6.07 -0.99 8.47
C GLN A 99 -5.01 -2.06 8.76
N ASN A 100 -4.70 -2.91 7.79
CA ASN A 100 -3.64 -3.91 7.93
C ASN A 100 -2.26 -3.23 8.07
N LEU A 101 -1.92 -2.30 7.18
CA LEU A 101 -0.66 -1.53 7.26
C LEU A 101 -0.52 -0.77 8.59
N LEU A 102 -1.63 -0.21 9.08
CA LEU A 102 -1.70 0.50 10.37
C LEU A 102 -1.47 -0.43 11.57
N LYS A 103 -1.95 -1.68 11.51
CA LYS A 103 -1.76 -2.70 12.56
C LYS A 103 -0.34 -3.25 12.55
N MET A 104 0.27 -3.35 11.37
CA MET A 104 1.67 -3.72 11.19
C MET A 104 2.64 -2.56 11.49
N SER A 105 2.13 -1.37 11.83
CA SER A 105 2.94 -0.17 12.09
C SER A 105 3.81 0.27 10.89
N LEU A 106 3.42 -0.08 9.68
CA LEU A 106 4.10 0.28 8.42
C LEU A 106 3.63 1.63 7.87
N CYS A 107 2.46 2.10 8.31
CA CYS A 107 2.00 3.45 8.05
C CYS A 107 1.33 4.03 9.30
N TYR A 108 1.06 5.33 9.26
CA TYR A 108 0.23 6.04 10.21
C TYR A 108 -0.72 6.99 9.50
N TYR A 109 -1.70 7.50 10.24
CA TYR A 109 -2.57 8.57 9.76
C TYR A 109 -2.46 9.83 10.61
N SER A 110 -2.67 10.98 9.99
CA SER A 110 -2.92 12.26 10.63
C SER A 110 -4.25 12.84 10.13
N ASN A 111 -4.94 13.60 10.99
CA ASN A 111 -6.19 14.28 10.65
C ASN A 111 -6.23 15.68 11.28
N PRO A 112 -5.38 16.62 10.79
CA PRO A 112 -5.17 17.91 11.45
C PRO A 112 -6.42 18.80 11.44
N SER A 113 -7.29 18.66 10.43
CA SER A 113 -8.53 19.45 10.29
C SER A 113 -9.79 18.71 10.74
N GLY A 114 -9.68 17.45 11.19
CA GLY A 114 -10.81 16.61 11.57
C GLY A 114 -11.63 16.04 10.38
N ARG A 115 -11.42 16.53 9.15
CA ARG A 115 -12.25 16.19 7.98
C ARG A 115 -11.72 15.04 7.15
N THR A 116 -10.40 14.88 7.09
CA THR A 116 -9.74 13.98 6.14
C THR A 116 -8.53 13.33 6.78
N TYR A 117 -8.49 12.00 6.73
CA TYR A 117 -7.30 11.24 7.11
C TYR A 117 -6.27 11.25 5.98
N PHE A 118 -5.05 11.65 6.32
CA PHE A 118 -3.87 11.59 5.48
C PHE A 118 -2.95 10.49 5.99
N TYR A 119 -2.56 9.58 5.10
CA TYR A 119 -1.73 8.43 5.39
C TYR A 119 -0.29 8.69 4.96
N TYR A 120 0.64 8.23 5.80
CA TYR A 120 2.07 8.43 5.64
C TYR A 120 2.81 7.13 5.93
N PRO A 121 3.92 6.83 5.23
CA PRO A 121 4.76 5.69 5.57
C PRO A 121 5.51 5.98 6.88
N THR A 122 5.77 4.92 7.66
CA THR A 122 6.76 5.00 8.76
C THR A 122 8.15 4.61 8.23
N ILE A 123 9.21 4.87 9.01
CA ILE A 123 10.55 4.37 8.69
C ILE A 123 10.57 2.85 8.53
N ARG A 124 9.83 2.14 9.40
CA ARG A 124 9.60 0.69 9.35
C ARG A 124 8.86 0.25 8.10
N GLY A 125 7.87 1.03 7.66
CA GLY A 125 7.15 0.80 6.42
C GLY A 125 8.08 0.83 5.21
N ILE A 126 8.99 1.80 5.17
CA ILE A 126 9.98 1.94 4.10
C ILE A 126 10.97 0.77 4.16
N GLN A 127 11.49 0.44 5.34
CA GLN A 127 12.39 -0.69 5.59
C GLN A 127 11.80 -2.02 5.09
N VAL A 128 10.56 -2.33 5.49
CA VAL A 128 9.85 -3.55 5.08
C VAL A 128 9.55 -3.56 3.58
N LEU A 129 9.15 -2.41 3.01
CA LEU A 129 8.89 -2.29 1.58
C LEU A 129 10.14 -2.57 0.74
N GLN A 130 11.30 -2.04 1.15
CA GLN A 130 12.58 -2.28 0.48
C GLN A 130 12.92 -3.78 0.48
N ARG A 131 12.85 -4.43 1.65
CA ARG A 131 13.08 -5.88 1.74
C ARG A 131 12.09 -6.70 0.92
N ALA A 132 10.82 -6.31 0.87
CA ALA A 132 9.81 -7.02 0.08
C ALA A 132 10.10 -6.94 -1.43
N ILE A 133 10.64 -5.82 -1.91
CA ILE A 133 11.07 -5.66 -3.30
C ILE A 133 12.27 -6.56 -3.60
N GLU A 134 13.25 -6.64 -2.69
CA GLU A 134 14.40 -7.55 -2.83
C GLU A 134 13.95 -9.01 -2.94
N ILE A 135 13.03 -9.46 -2.08
CA ILE A 135 12.46 -10.82 -2.11
C ILE A 135 11.81 -11.10 -3.48
N LYS A 136 11.00 -10.18 -4.00
CA LYS A 136 10.34 -10.35 -5.31
C LYS A 136 11.34 -10.46 -6.45
N ASN A 137 12.38 -9.63 -6.45
CA ASN A 137 13.42 -9.67 -7.47
C ASN A 137 14.20 -10.99 -7.44
N GLN A 138 14.48 -11.52 -6.24
CA GLN A 138 15.15 -12.82 -6.10
C GLN A 138 14.29 -13.99 -6.59
N VAL A 139 12.97 -13.94 -6.40
CA VAL A 139 12.05 -14.97 -6.91
C VAL A 139 12.01 -14.94 -8.44
N ASN A 140 11.86 -13.76 -9.04
CA ASN A 140 11.82 -13.63 -10.51
C ASN A 140 13.12 -14.14 -11.16
N ASN A 141 14.28 -13.82 -10.60
CA ASN A 141 15.58 -14.28 -11.11
C ASN A 141 15.79 -15.82 -11.01
N LYS A 142 15.04 -16.50 -10.13
CA LYS A 142 15.07 -17.97 -10.01
C LYS A 142 14.13 -18.67 -10.99
N GLU A 143 13.09 -17.98 -11.47
CA GLU A 143 12.15 -18.53 -12.46
C GLU A 143 12.68 -18.39 -13.91
N GLU A 144 13.67 -17.53 -14.13
CA GLU A 144 14.31 -17.30 -15.44
C GLU A 144 15.56 -18.17 -15.70
N ASN A 145 16.01 -18.96 -14.73
CA ASN A 145 17.15 -19.91 -14.84
C ASN A 145 16.69 -21.36 -14.69
#